data_AF-A0A8C5PTA9-F1
#
_entry.id   AF-A0A8C5PTA9-F1
#
_cell.length_a   1.000
_cell.length_b   1.000
_cell.length_c   1.000
_cell.angle_alpha   90.00
_cell.angle_beta   90.00
_cell.angle_gamma   90.00
#
_symmetry.space_group_name_H-M   'P 1'
#
loop_
_entity.id
_entity.type
_entity.pdbx_description
1 polymer ?
#
loop_
_entity_poly.entity_id
_entity_poly.type
_entity_poly.pdbx_seq_one_letter_code
_entity_poly.pdbx_strand_id
1 'polypeptide(L)' 'MSFITEKSIVTLIKVFYKYAGKGGDPLSLETHELRQLLRKEMPTLHPVSMRRGGGL' A
#
# COMPACT_ATOMS: atom_id res chain seq x y z
N MET A 1 0.18 -19.52 -16.39
CA MET A 1 -0.48 -18.33 -15.78
C MET A 1 -1.00 -17.44 -16.90
N SER A 2 -2.14 -16.78 -16.73
CA SER A 2 -2.61 -15.82 -17.74
C SER A 2 -1.70 -14.58 -17.78
N PHE A 3 -1.54 -13.95 -18.94
CA PHE A 3 -0.76 -12.71 -19.10
C PHE A 3 -1.22 -11.58 -18.16
N ILE A 4 -2.51 -11.54 -17.85
CA ILE A 4 -3.09 -10.58 -16.89
C ILE A 4 -2.55 -10.86 -15.48
N THR A 5 -2.52 -12.13 -15.07
CA THR A 5 -1.99 -12.53 -13.76
C THR A 5 -0.52 -12.16 -13.61
N GLU A 6 0.31 -12.45 -14.63
CA GLU A 6 1.74 -12.12 -14.60
C GLU A 6 1.96 -10.61 -14.49
N LYS A 7 1.25 -9.80 -15.29
CA LYS A 7 1.33 -8.34 -15.22
C LYS A 7 0.90 -7.79 -13.85
N SER A 8 -0.15 -8.35 -13.25
CA SER A 8 -0.61 -7.96 -11.93
C SER A 8 0.45 -8.24 -10.86
N ILE A 9 1.10 -9.42 -10.92
CA ILE A 9 2.18 -9.79 -10.00
C ILE A 9 3.39 -8.87 -10.17
N VAL A 10 3.83 -8.61 -11.41
CA VAL A 10 4.92 -7.67 -11.71
C VAL A 10 4.61 -6.28 -11.17
N THR A 11 3.36 -5.82 -11.31
CA THR A 11 2.92 -4.52 -10.80
C THR A 11 2.97 -4.48 -9.27
N LEU A 12 2.48 -5.53 -8.60
CA LEU A 12 2.52 -5.64 -7.14
C LEU A 12 3.96 -5.59 -6.60
N ILE A 13 4.88 -6.35 -7.22
CA ILE A 13 6.30 -6.37 -6.84
C ILE A 13 6.95 -5.00 -7.04
N LYS A 14 6.69 -4.32 -8.17
CA LYS A 14 7.22 -2.98 -8.43
C LYS A 14 6.72 -1.96 -7.41
N VAL A 15 5.43 -2.02 -7.06
CA VAL A 15 4.85 -1.16 -6.04
C VAL A 15 5.46 -1.46 -4.67
N PHE A 16 5.65 -2.73 -4.30
CA PHE A 16 6.31 -3.10 -3.05
C PHE A 16 7.71 -2.44 -2.93
N TYR A 17 8.58 -2.65 -3.91
CA TYR A 17 9.94 -2.11 -3.89
C TYR A 17 10.03 -0.58 -4.00
N LYS A 18 8.96 0.10 -4.44
CA LYS A 18 8.88 1.58 -4.43
C LYS A 18 8.75 2.14 -3.01
N TYR A 19 8.22 1.36 -2.07
CA TYR A 19 7.99 1.79 -0.69
C TYR A 19 8.90 1.10 0.32
N ALA A 20 9.31 -0.15 0.09
CA ALA A 20 10.22 -0.90 0.94
C ALA A 20 11.61 -0.26 1.03
N GLY A 21 12.28 -0.44 2.18
CA GLY A 21 13.67 -0.02 2.38
C GLY A 21 13.89 1.47 2.65
N LYS A 22 12.85 2.28 2.86
CA LYS A 22 13.02 3.66 3.35
C LYS A 22 13.37 3.70 4.84
N GLY A 23 12.94 2.69 5.59
CA GLY A 23 13.28 2.47 7.01
C GLY A 23 14.57 1.67 7.26
N GLY A 24 15.09 0.96 6.25
CA GLY A 24 16.40 0.28 6.31
C GLY A 24 16.44 -1.09 5.64
N ASP A 25 15.36 -1.87 5.67
CA ASP A 25 15.30 -3.20 5.02
C ASP A 25 14.55 -3.16 3.68
N PRO A 26 15.23 -3.37 2.53
CA PRO A 26 14.60 -3.33 1.21
C PRO A 26 13.69 -4.53 0.91
N LEU A 27 13.69 -5.55 1.78
CA LEU A 27 12.88 -6.76 1.61
C LEU A 27 11.64 -6.78 2.52
N SER A 28 11.41 -5.74 3.32
CA SER A 28 10.22 -5.60 4.14
C SER A 28 9.60 -4.21 4.03
N LEU A 29 8.32 -4.12 4.40
CA LEU A 29 7.63 -2.85 4.58
C LEU A 29 7.40 -2.66 6.07
N GLU A 30 7.95 -1.57 6.62
CA GLU A 30 7.57 -1.11 7.92
C GLU A 30 6.11 -0.63 7.94
N THR A 31 5.50 -0.59 9.13
CA THR A 31 4.09 -0.17 9.28
C THR A 31 3.82 1.21 8.68
N HIS A 32 4.78 2.13 8.78
CA HIS A 32 4.64 3.48 8.24
C HIS A 32 4.72 3.50 6.70
N GLU A 33 5.58 2.67 6.10
CA GLU A 33 5.73 2.50 4.65
C GLU A 33 4.48 1.85 4.05
N LEU A 34 3.96 0.79 4.69
CA LEU A 34 2.72 0.13 4.29
C LEU A 34 1.52 1.08 4.36
N ARG A 35 1.41 1.89 5.44
CA ARG A 35 0.36 2.92 5.54
C ARG A 35 0.45 3.92 4.40
N GLN A 36 1.65 4.34 4.01
CA GLN A 36 1.85 5.26 2.89
C GLN A 36 1.48 4.61 1.56
N LEU A 37 1.88 3.35 1.34
CA LEU A 37 1.55 2.57 0.14
C LEU A 37 0.03 2.45 0.00
N LEU A 38 -0.67 1.98 1.04
CA LEU A 38 -2.12 1.78 0.99
C LEU A 38 -2.86 3.08 0.70
N ARG A 39 -2.46 4.20 1.34
CA ARG A 39 -3.08 5.51 1.09
C ARG A 39 -2.89 6.02 -0.34
N LYS A 40 -1.74 5.74 -0.97
CA LYS A 40 -1.40 6.28 -2.29
C LYS A 40 -1.85 5.37 -3.44
N GLU A 41 -1.62 4.08 -3.31
CA GLU A 41 -1.81 3.10 -4.39
C GLU A 41 -3.18 2.39 -4.28
N MET A 42 -3.81 2.40 -3.08
CA MET A 42 -5.12 1.79 -2.84
C MET A 42 -6.06 2.74 -2.05
N PRO A 43 -6.35 3.95 -2.58
CA PRO A 43 -7.07 4.99 -1.85
C PRO A 43 -8.50 4.60 -1.43
N THR A 44 -9.12 3.65 -2.12
CA THR A 44 -10.47 3.13 -1.79
C THR A 44 -10.46 2.08 -0.68
N LEU A 45 -9.30 1.49 -0.37
CA LEU A 45 -9.14 0.47 0.65
C LEU A 45 -9.12 1.06 2.06
N HIS A 46 -8.87 2.37 2.16
CA HIS A 46 -9.13 3.15 3.36
C HIS A 46 -10.54 3.74 3.28
N PRO A 47 -11.55 3.16 3.97
CA PRO A 47 -12.75 3.93 4.22
C PRO A 47 -12.34 5.17 5.02
N VAL A 48 -12.88 6.32 4.64
CA VAL A 48 -12.91 7.57 5.43
C VAL A 48 -13.82 7.34 6.67
N SER A 49 -13.60 6.24 7.40
CA SER A 49 -14.33 5.85 8.61
C SER A 49 -13.40 5.96 9.80
N MET A 50 -12.75 7.12 9.89
CA MET A 50 -12.44 7.73 11.17
C MET A 50 -13.00 9.16 11.14
N ARG A 51 -14.30 9.28 10.85
CA ARG A 51 -15.09 10.44 11.29
C ARG A 51 -15.09 10.37 12.83
N ARG A 52 -14.07 10.99 13.44
CA ARG A 52 -14.11 11.38 14.85
C ARG A 52 -15.39 12.18 15.08
N GLY A 53 -16.02 11.96 16.23
CA GLY A 53 -17.33 12.48 16.59
C GLY A 53 -17.56 13.94 16.22
N GLY A 54 -18.67 14.20 15.56
CA GLY A 54 -19.36 15.47 15.65
C GLY A 54 -20.44 15.32 16.70
N GLY A 55 -20.17 15.83 17.91
CA GLY A 55 -21.20 16.08 18.89
C GLY A 55 -22.09 17.21 18.42
N LEU A 56 -23.40 16.98 18.47
CA LEU A 56 -24.43 17.92 18.88
C LEU A 56 -25.43 17.12 19.70
#